data_AF-A0A0L8HGV4-F1
#
_entry.id   AF-A0A0L8HGV4-F1
#
_cell.length_a   1.000
_cell.length_b   1.000
_cell.length_c   1.000
_cell.angle_alpha   90.00
_cell.angle_beta   90.00
_cell.angle_gamma   90.00
#
_symmetry.space_group_name_H-M   'P 1'
#
loop_
_entity.id
_entity.type
_entity.pdbx_description
1 polymer ?
#
loop_
_entity_poly.entity_id
_entity_poly.type
_entity_poly.pdbx_seq_one_letter_code
_entity_poly.pdbx_strand_id
1 'polypeptide(L)'
;MDAKVIALADERKTDELSNVLKEVDKNQVDKLLEDRIVKETSEPIALIKALLFGYSLKEEDRAAKWLDIYLCCINCLQKKDQHSKVSEKVIDFLIWQVVTSTAYRPTIEGCRVCH
;
A
#
# COMPACT_ATOMS: atom_id res chain seq x y z
N MET A 1 -6.92 1.78 -15.17
CA MET A 1 -6.95 1.99 -13.70
C MET A 1 -5.57 2.39 -13.20
N ASP A 2 -4.59 1.55 -13.49
CA ASP A 2 -3.21 1.67 -13.03
C ASP A 2 -2.55 3.04 -13.25
N ALA A 3 -2.52 3.54 -14.50
CA ALA A 3 -1.96 4.86 -14.81
C ALA A 3 -2.73 6.03 -14.15
N LYS A 4 -4.05 5.89 -13.98
CA LYS A 4 -4.89 6.92 -13.35
C LYS A 4 -4.62 7.02 -11.85
N VAL A 5 -4.50 5.87 -11.17
CA VAL A 5 -4.19 5.77 -9.73
C VAL A 5 -2.81 6.35 -9.44
N ILE A 6 -1.81 6.03 -10.27
CA ILE A 6 -0.45 6.55 -10.11
C ILE A 6 -0.40 8.06 -10.40
N ALA A 7 -1.03 8.53 -11.48
CA ALA A 7 -1.07 9.96 -11.80
C ALA A 7 -1.73 10.78 -10.69
N LEU A 8 -2.85 10.31 -10.13
CA LEU A 8 -3.52 10.99 -9.02
C LEU A 8 -2.66 11.01 -7.74
N ALA A 9 -1.88 9.97 -7.50
CA ALA A 9 -0.93 9.93 -6.37
C ALA A 9 0.24 10.90 -6.57
N ASP A 10 0.81 10.96 -7.79
CA ASP A 10 1.89 11.88 -8.14
C ASP A 10 1.44 13.35 -8.07
N GLU A 11 0.23 13.64 -8.52
CA GLU A 11 -0.42 14.95 -8.42
C GLU A 11 -0.88 15.29 -6.98
N ARG A 12 -0.71 14.37 -6.02
CA ARG A 12 -1.14 14.50 -4.62
C ARG A 12 -2.64 14.81 -4.45
N LYS A 13 -3.47 14.31 -5.37
CA LYS A 13 -4.92 14.49 -5.38
C LYS A 13 -5.59 13.42 -4.53
N THR A 14 -5.37 13.47 -3.22
CA THR A 14 -5.75 12.42 -2.28
C THR A 14 -7.26 12.17 -2.21
N ASP A 15 -8.08 13.23 -2.31
CA ASP A 15 -9.54 13.10 -2.26
C ASP A 15 -10.10 12.43 -3.53
N GLU A 16 -9.59 12.82 -4.70
CA GLU A 16 -9.96 12.21 -5.98
C GLU A 16 -9.47 10.76 -6.07
N LEU A 17 -8.26 10.50 -5.58
CA LEU A 17 -7.69 9.16 -5.49
C LEU A 17 -8.51 8.26 -4.56
N SER A 18 -8.92 8.77 -3.40
CA SER A 18 -9.78 8.04 -2.46
C SER A 18 -11.13 7.71 -3.09
N ASN A 19 -11.75 8.66 -3.81
CA ASN A 19 -13.01 8.41 -4.53
C ASN A 19 -12.85 7.34 -5.60
N VAL A 20 -11.75 7.38 -6.38
CA VAL A 20 -11.45 6.33 -7.36
C VAL A 20 -11.30 4.97 -6.67
N LEU A 21 -10.55 4.88 -5.57
CA LEU A 21 -10.32 3.61 -4.88
C LEU A 21 -11.56 3.05 -4.18
N LYS A 22 -12.53 3.88 -3.79
CA LYS A 22 -13.81 3.42 -3.21
C LYS A 22 -14.67 2.64 -4.21
N GLU A 23 -14.56 2.96 -5.50
CA GLU A 23 -15.30 2.27 -6.57
C GLU A 23 -14.60 0.99 -7.05
N VAL A 24 -13.38 0.73 -6.57
CA VAL A 24 -12.55 -0.38 -7.01
C VAL A 24 -12.71 -1.56 -6.05
N ASP A 25 -13.10 -2.70 -6.60
CA ASP A 25 -13.21 -3.95 -5.86
C ASP A 25 -11.82 -4.47 -5.44
N LYS A 26 -11.74 -5.07 -4.24
CA LYS A 26 -10.52 -5.68 -3.70
C LYS A 26 -9.85 -6.65 -4.68
N ASN A 27 -10.62 -7.50 -5.37
CA ASN A 27 -10.10 -8.46 -6.33
C ASN A 27 -9.40 -7.77 -7.51
N GLN A 28 -9.85 -6.57 -7.90
CA GLN A 28 -9.20 -5.80 -8.96
C GLN A 28 -7.86 -5.21 -8.48
N VAL A 29 -7.80 -4.75 -7.23
CA VAL A 29 -6.55 -4.30 -6.60
C VAL A 29 -5.55 -5.45 -6.50
N ASP A 30 -5.99 -6.61 -6.01
CA ASP A 30 -5.15 -7.79 -5.86
C ASP A 30 -4.58 -8.26 -7.20
N LYS A 31 -5.42 -8.28 -8.25
CA LYS A 31 -4.99 -8.62 -9.60
C LYS A 31 -3.96 -7.64 -10.16
N LEU A 32 -4.12 -6.34 -9.92
CA LEU A 32 -3.12 -5.35 -10.34
C LEU A 32 -1.78 -5.53 -9.62
N LEU A 33 -1.81 -5.81 -8.32
CA LEU A 33 -0.60 -6.08 -7.53
C LEU A 33 0.09 -7.36 -8.03
N GLU A 34 -0.67 -8.42 -8.28
CA GLU A 34 -0.15 -9.68 -8.82
C GLU A 34 0.45 -9.48 -10.22
N ASP A 35 -0.22 -8.74 -11.11
CA ASP A 35 0.28 -8.44 -12.45
C ASP A 35 1.60 -7.64 -12.43
N ARG A 36 1.81 -6.77 -11.45
CA ARG A 36 3.07 -6.00 -11.34
C ARG A 36 4.18 -6.75 -10.61
N ILE A 37 3.86 -7.51 -9.56
CA ILE A 37 4.85 -8.19 -8.73
C ILE A 37 5.25 -9.53 -9.34
N VAL A 38 4.29 -10.34 -9.79
CA VAL A 38 4.54 -11.68 -10.33
C VAL A 38 4.98 -11.61 -11.79
N LYS A 39 4.25 -10.85 -12.63
CA LYS A 39 4.54 -10.77 -14.07
C LYS A 39 5.55 -9.68 -14.44
N GLU A 40 6.05 -8.90 -13.47
CA GLU A 40 7.05 -7.84 -13.65
C GLU A 40 6.73 -6.81 -14.75
N THR A 41 5.44 -6.57 -14.99
CA THR A 41 4.98 -5.77 -16.14
C THR A 41 5.26 -4.27 -16.02
N SER A 42 5.43 -3.74 -14.80
CA SER A 42 5.59 -2.32 -14.49
C SER A 42 6.12 -2.14 -13.07
N GLU A 43 6.52 -0.92 -12.68
CA GLU A 43 7.07 -0.67 -11.34
C GLU A 43 6.01 -0.92 -10.23
N PRO A 44 6.12 -1.98 -9.41
CA PRO A 44 5.11 -2.28 -8.39
C PRO A 44 5.09 -1.21 -7.30
N ILE A 45 6.23 -0.57 -7.02
CA ILE A 45 6.37 0.39 -5.92
C ILE A 45 5.48 1.62 -6.11
N ALA A 46 5.38 2.15 -7.33
CA ALA A 46 4.52 3.30 -7.62
C ALA A 46 3.05 2.98 -7.33
N LEU A 47 2.60 1.79 -7.71
CA LEU A 47 1.23 1.34 -7.44
C LEU A 47 0.99 1.14 -5.93
N ILE A 48 1.89 0.45 -5.23
CA ILE A 48 1.75 0.23 -3.78
C ILE A 48 1.70 1.57 -3.04
N LYS A 49 2.58 2.52 -3.39
CA LYS A 49 2.55 3.89 -2.84
C LYS A 49 1.20 4.57 -3.10
N ALA A 50 0.71 4.52 -4.34
CA ALA A 50 -0.56 5.14 -4.70
C ALA A 50 -1.74 4.55 -3.93
N LEU A 51 -1.80 3.22 -3.78
CA LEU A 51 -2.84 2.55 -3.00
C LEU A 51 -2.78 2.96 -1.52
N LEU A 52 -1.60 2.90 -0.90
CA LEU A 52 -1.42 3.28 0.51
C LEU A 52 -1.77 4.75 0.75
N PHE A 53 -1.38 5.64 -0.17
CA PHE A 53 -1.66 7.07 -0.09
C PHE A 53 -3.15 7.40 -0.30
N GLY A 54 -3.82 6.68 -1.19
CA GLY A 54 -5.22 6.90 -1.52
C GLY A 54 -6.22 6.46 -0.45
N TYR A 55 -5.86 5.48 0.39
CA TYR A 55 -6.67 5.11 1.55
C TYR A 55 -6.46 6.13 2.68
N SER A 56 -7.40 7.10 2.74
CA SER A 56 -7.36 8.28 3.60
C SER A 56 -7.34 7.95 5.10
N LEU A 57 -6.60 8.76 5.87
CA LEU A 57 -6.54 8.76 7.34
C LEU A 57 -7.92 8.86 8.03
N LYS A 58 -8.94 9.35 7.33
CA LYS A 58 -10.31 9.52 7.84
C LYS A 58 -11.18 8.27 7.66
N GLU A 59 -10.70 7.25 6.95
CA GLU A 59 -11.43 5.98 6.80
C GLU A 59 -11.18 5.10 8.02
N GLU A 60 -12.25 4.73 8.74
CA GLU A 60 -12.19 3.81 9.90
C GLU A 60 -11.53 2.46 9.53
N ASP A 61 -11.72 2.02 8.29
CA ASP A 61 -11.18 0.74 7.78
C ASP A 61 -9.78 0.85 7.15
N ARG A 62 -9.11 2.01 7.23
CA ARG A 62 -7.81 2.21 6.56
C ARG A 62 -6.79 1.15 6.95
N ALA A 63 -6.71 0.81 8.24
CA ALA A 63 -5.77 -0.19 8.73
C ALA A 63 -6.03 -1.58 8.12
N ALA A 64 -7.31 -1.96 7.96
CA ALA A 64 -7.70 -3.21 7.32
C ALA A 64 -7.35 -3.21 5.83
N LYS A 65 -7.63 -2.10 5.12
CA LYS A 65 -7.27 -1.96 3.69
C LYS A 65 -5.75 -1.98 3.47
N TRP A 66 -5.00 -1.34 4.35
CA TRP A 66 -3.54 -1.41 4.32
C TRP A 66 -3.05 -2.83 4.54
N LEU A 67 -3.55 -3.52 5.56
CA LEU A 67 -3.22 -4.91 5.84
C LEU A 67 -3.50 -5.82 4.63
N ASP A 68 -4.63 -5.62 3.95
CA ASP A 68 -4.97 -6.37 2.73
C ASP A 68 -3.92 -6.19 1.62
N ILE A 69 -3.44 -4.96 1.40
CA ILE A 69 -2.37 -4.68 0.42
C ILE A 69 -1.07 -5.40 0.82
N TYR A 70 -0.69 -5.32 2.11
CA TYR A 70 0.51 -5.99 2.61
C TYR A 70 0.43 -7.51 2.42
N LEU A 71 -0.70 -8.12 2.81
CA LEU A 71 -0.95 -9.55 2.63
C LEU A 71 -0.90 -9.95 1.16
N CYS A 72 -1.50 -9.16 0.28
CA CYS A 72 -1.46 -9.41 -1.15
C CYS A 72 -0.04 -9.39 -1.71
N CYS A 73 0.76 -8.37 -1.34
CA CYS A 73 2.17 -8.28 -1.74
C CYS A 73 2.98 -9.48 -1.23
N ILE A 74 2.80 -9.87 0.03
CA ILE A 74 3.48 -11.03 0.64
C ILE A 74 3.10 -12.33 -0.09
N ASN A 75 1.81 -12.54 -0.37
CA ASN A 75 1.35 -13.70 -1.11
C ASN A 75 1.94 -13.75 -2.53
N CYS A 76 2.06 -12.60 -3.20
CA CYS A 76 2.72 -12.51 -4.52
C CYS A 76 4.21 -12.87 -4.44
N LEU A 77 4.90 -12.41 -3.39
CA LEU A 77 6.31 -12.73 -3.15
C LEU A 77 6.53 -14.22 -2.84
N GLN A 78 5.62 -14.85 -2.11
CA GLN A 78 5.67 -16.29 -1.79
C GLN A 78 5.45 -17.19 -3.02
N LYS A 79 4.65 -16.75 -3.98
CA LYS A 79 4.40 -17.47 -5.24
C LYS A 79 5.59 -17.42 -6.22
N LYS A 80 6.56 -16.55 -6.00
CA LYS A 80 7.65 -16.26 -6.93
C LYS A 80 8.99 -16.68 -6.36
N ASP A 81 9.96 -16.90 -7.25
CA ASP A 81 11.35 -16.98 -6.86
C ASP A 81 11.77 -15.66 -6.18
N GLN A 82 12.34 -15.77 -4.98
CA GLN A 82 12.68 -14.66 -4.09
C GLN A 82 13.86 -13.84 -4.62
N HIS A 83 14.59 -14.34 -5.63
CA HIS A 83 15.79 -13.70 -6.20
C HIS A 83 15.53 -12.73 -7.36
N SER A 84 14.26 -12.42 -7.65
CA SER A 84 13.92 -11.38 -8.61
C SER A 84 14.21 -9.98 -8.04
N LYS A 85 14.87 -9.11 -8.83
CA LYS A 85 15.08 -7.69 -8.48
C LYS A 85 13.78 -6.95 -8.13
N VAL A 86 12.66 -7.38 -8.70
CA VAL A 86 11.34 -6.82 -8.39
C VAL A 86 10.90 -7.26 -7.00
N SER A 87 11.10 -8.54 -6.66
CA SER A 87 10.80 -9.08 -5.33
C SER A 87 11.59 -8.37 -4.24
N GLU A 88 12.91 -8.20 -4.42
CA GLU A 88 13.79 -7.48 -3.48
C GLU A 88 13.30 -6.04 -3.25
N LYS A 89 13.04 -5.29 -4.34
CA LYS A 89 12.53 -3.91 -4.24
C LYS A 89 11.21 -3.82 -3.47
N VAL A 90 10.30 -4.78 -3.69
CA VAL A 90 9.02 -4.81 -2.98
C VAL A 90 9.25 -5.10 -1.51
N ILE A 91 10.09 -6.08 -1.16
CA ILE A 91 10.44 -6.40 0.23
C ILE A 91 11.05 -5.18 0.93
N ASP A 92 12.05 -4.54 0.33
CA ASP A 92 12.70 -3.35 0.87
C ASP A 92 11.70 -2.21 1.11
N PHE A 93 10.79 -2.01 0.15
CA PHE A 93 9.75 -0.98 0.28
C PHE A 93 8.75 -1.29 1.41
N LEU A 94 8.31 -2.53 1.55
CA LEU A 94 7.38 -2.93 2.61
C LEU A 94 8.03 -2.76 3.99
N ILE A 95 9.30 -3.17 4.16
CA ILE A 95 10.06 -2.96 5.39
C ILE A 95 10.18 -1.46 5.68
N TRP A 96 10.59 -0.67 4.69
CA TRP A 96 10.75 0.77 4.85
C TRP A 96 9.44 1.46 5.26
N GLN A 97 8.30 1.10 4.66
CA GLN A 97 6.99 1.64 5.04
C GLN A 97 6.61 1.31 6.47
N VAL A 98 6.82 0.06 6.91
CA VAL A 98 6.50 -0.35 8.28
C VAL A 98 7.39 0.41 9.28
N VAL A 99 8.70 0.47 9.05
CA VAL A 99 9.64 1.18 9.94
C VAL A 99 9.31 2.66 10.02
N THR A 100 9.06 3.33 8.90
CA THR A 100 8.72 4.77 8.89
C THR A 100 7.36 5.06 9.53
N SER A 101 6.37 4.17 9.38
CA SER A 101 5.07 4.32 10.03
C SER A 101 5.16 4.17 11.56
N THR A 102 6.05 3.31 12.06
CA THR A 102 6.26 3.11 13.51
C THR A 102 7.16 4.18 14.14
N ALA A 103 8.09 4.75 13.39
CA ALA A 103 8.93 5.87 13.82
C ALA A 103 8.14 7.18 13.99
N TYR A 104 7.01 7.33 13.29
CA TYR A 104 6.02 8.41 13.49
C TYR A 104 4.98 8.04 14.56
N ARG A 105 5.40 7.51 15.73
CA ARG A 105 4.56 7.66 16.92
C ARG A 105 4.67 9.12 17.38
N PRO A 106 3.61 9.96 17.30
CA PRO A 106 3.55 11.06 18.24
C PRO A 106 3.57 10.41 19.63
N THR A 107 4.46 10.88 20.49
CA THR A 107 4.38 10.66 21.93
C THR A 107 2.93 10.78 22.35
N ILE A 108 2.30 9.66 22.71
CA ILE A 108 1.03 9.68 23.46
C ILE A 108 1.42 10.12 24.87
N GLU A 109 1.76 11.40 25.02
CA GLU A 109 1.58 12.13 26.27
C GLU A 109 0.07 12.18 26.50
N GLY A 110 -0.46 11.22 27.26
CA GLY A 110 -1.91 11.18 27.46
C GLY A 110 -2.49 9.96 28.17
N CYS A 111 -1.72 8.91 28.47
CA CYS A 111 -2.17 7.94 29.46
C CYS A 111 -2.00 8.54 30.86
N ARG A 112 -3.00 9.32 31.27
CA ARG A 112 -3.33 9.50 32.69
C ARG A 112 -3.43 8.10 33.30
N VAL A 113 -2.49 7.79 34.17
CA VAL A 113 -2.63 6.73 35.16
C VAL A 113 -3.80 7.15 36.05
N CYS A 114 -4.98 6.62 35.78
CA CYS A 114 -6.03 6.49 36.77
C CYS A 114 -5.74 5.20 37.54
N HIS A 115 -5.13 5.32 38.70
CA HIS A 115 -5.38 4.45 39.84
C HIS A 115 -5.00 5.15 41.14
#